data_AF-A0A935U832-F1
#
_entry.id   AF-A0A935U832-F1
#
_cell.length_a   1.000
_cell.length_b   1.000
_cell.length_c   1.000
_cell.angle_alpha   90.00
_cell.angle_beta   90.00
_cell.angle_gamma   90.00
#
_symmetry.space_group_name_H-M   'P 1'
#
loop_
_entity.id
_entity.type
_entity.pdbx_description
1 polymer ?
#
loop_
_entity_poly.entity_id
_entity_poly.type
_entity_poly.pdbx_seq_one_letter_code
_entity_poly.pdbx_strand_id
1 'polypeptide(L)'
;MVIGQRQDDAIRLFDSTGALRGTLGRRGEGPGEFRQILSGGLNRDTVWVYDGSLYRLTFFSIATGKYLRSVRVDPGAGFPPTVRGSSGRIRWCSGATAPPEGSS
;
A
#
# COMPACT_ATOMS: atom_id res chain seq x y z
N MET A 1 2.32 -9.49 7.75
CA MET A 1 1.10 -8.64 7.79
C MET A 1 1.34 -7.35 7.01
N VAL A 2 0.39 -6.83 6.22
CA VAL A 2 0.56 -5.53 5.55
C VAL A 2 -0.27 -4.47 6.27
N ILE A 3 0.37 -3.37 6.66
CA ILE A 3 -0.28 -2.25 7.32
C ILE A 3 -0.18 -1.02 6.41
N GLY A 4 -1.33 -0.46 6.04
CA GLY A 4 -1.39 0.84 5.36
C GLY A 4 -1.39 1.95 6.39
N GLN A 5 -0.47 2.92 6.29
CA GLN A 5 -0.54 4.13 7.09
C GLN A 5 -1.11 5.26 6.22
N ARG A 6 -2.26 5.80 6.64
CA ARG A 6 -2.94 6.88 5.90
C ARG A 6 -2.24 8.24 5.98
N GLN A 7 -1.32 8.44 6.92
CA GLN A 7 -0.70 9.74 7.18
C GLN A 7 0.58 9.97 6.36
N ASP A 8 1.28 8.91 5.95
CA ASP A 8 2.56 9.01 5.22
C ASP A 8 2.43 8.79 3.71
N ASP A 9 1.21 8.56 3.19
CA ASP A 9 0.98 8.11 1.82
C ASP A 9 1.87 6.92 1.44
N ALA A 10 2.06 6.00 2.40
CA ALA A 10 2.97 4.86 2.27
C ALA A 10 2.40 3.59 2.92
N ILE A 11 2.78 2.44 2.36
CA ILE A 11 2.37 1.13 2.88
C ILE A 11 3.56 0.45 3.54
N ARG A 12 3.38 -0.01 4.78
CA ARG A 12 4.41 -0.73 5.53
C ARG A 12 4.16 -2.24 5.45
N LEU A 13 5.18 -2.98 5.03
CA LEU A 13 5.19 -4.44 4.98
C LEU A 13 5.78 -4.98 6.27
N PHE A 14 5.05 -5.86 6.95
CA PHE A 14 5.56 -6.58 8.11
C PHE A 14 5.61 -8.07 7.82
N ASP A 15 6.56 -8.77 8.44
CA ASP A 15 6.60 -10.23 8.38
C ASP A 15 5.60 -10.88 9.36
N SER A 16 5.73 -12.18 9.57
CA SER A 16 4.88 -12.96 10.49
C SER A 16 5.21 -12.74 11.97
N THR A 17 6.40 -12.24 12.27
CA THR A 17 6.84 -11.89 13.64
C THR A 17 6.40 -10.48 14.03
N GLY A 18 5.96 -9.68 13.06
CA GLY A 18 5.61 -8.27 13.25
C GLY A 18 6.78 -7.32 13.00
N ALA A 19 7.92 -7.80 12.48
CA ALA A 19 9.04 -6.94 12.11
C ALA A 19 8.77 -6.23 10.78
N LEU A 20 9.18 -4.96 10.68
CA LEU A 20 9.07 -4.16 9.46
C LEU A 20 10.05 -4.70 8.41
N ARG A 21 9.50 -5.20 7.30
CA ARG A 21 10.25 -5.65 6.11
C ARG A 21 10.59 -4.51 5.16
N GLY A 22 9.76 -3.47 5.13
CA GLY A 22 9.98 -2.30 4.27
C GLY A 22 8.75 -1.43 4.09
N THR A 23 8.94 -0.35 3.35
CA THR A 23 7.90 0.64 3.03
C THR A 23 7.76 0.76 1.52
N LEU A 24 6.52 0.75 1.04
CA LEU A 24 6.16 0.90 -0.37
C LEU A 24 5.57 2.27 -0.61
N GLY A 25 6.15 2.96 -1.59
CA GLY A 25 5.73 4.28 -2.04
C GLY A 25 5.99 5.40 -1.05
N ARG A 26 5.57 6.59 -1.48
CA ARG A 26 5.68 7.87 -0.76
C ARG A 26 4.67 8.85 -1.35
N ARG A 27 4.49 9.98 -0.68
CA ARG A 27 3.70 11.09 -1.22
C ARG A 27 4.22 11.57 -2.59
N GLY A 28 3.32 11.71 -3.56
CA GLY A 28 3.63 12.22 -4.90
C GLY A 28 2.69 11.69 -6.00
N GLU A 29 3.08 11.89 -7.25
CA GLU A 29 2.27 11.50 -8.43
C GLU A 29 3.02 10.56 -9.40
N GLY A 30 4.34 10.42 -9.22
CA GLY A 30 5.19 9.58 -10.03
C GLY A 30 4.93 8.07 -9.87
N PRO A 31 5.66 7.23 -10.61
CA PRO A 31 5.56 5.77 -10.50
C PRO A 31 5.86 5.29 -9.07
N GLY A 32 4.90 4.60 -8.47
CA GLY A 32 5.00 4.12 -7.08
C GLY A 32 4.68 5.17 -6.01
N GLU A 33 4.32 6.40 -6.38
CA GLU A 33 3.92 7.46 -5.46
C GLU A 33 2.40 7.56 -5.32
N PHE A 34 1.96 8.18 -4.23
CA PHE A 34 0.54 8.29 -3.86
C PHE A 34 0.16 9.68 -3.37
N ARG A 35 -1.08 10.08 -3.62
CA ARG A 35 -1.72 11.28 -3.06
C ARG A 35 -2.79 10.95 -2.03
N GLN A 36 -3.47 9.82 -2.19
CA GLN A 36 -4.53 9.41 -1.28
C GLN A 36 -4.77 7.90 -1.35
N ILE A 37 -4.13 7.17 -0.45
CA ILE A 37 -4.31 5.73 -0.36
C ILE A 37 -5.69 5.42 0.27
N LEU A 38 -6.63 4.92 -0.53
CA LEU A 38 -7.98 4.58 -0.08
C LEU A 38 -8.14 3.09 0.24
N SER A 39 -7.51 2.23 -0.55
CA SER A 39 -7.63 0.78 -0.44
C SER A 39 -6.34 0.10 -0.87
N GLY A 40 -6.16 -1.15 -0.47
CA GLY A 40 -5.09 -2.00 -0.92
C GLY A 40 -5.22 -3.42 -0.39
N GLY A 41 -4.47 -4.34 -0.96
CA GLY A 41 -4.57 -5.76 -0.64
C GLY A 41 -3.40 -6.56 -1.16
N LEU A 42 -3.41 -7.84 -0.78
CA LEU A 42 -2.48 -8.83 -1.31
C LEU A 42 -3.18 -9.69 -2.35
N ASN A 43 -2.50 -9.97 -3.45
CA ASN A 43 -2.87 -11.00 -4.41
C ASN A 43 -1.62 -11.82 -4.76
N ARG A 44 -1.57 -13.07 -4.27
CA ARG A 44 -0.40 -13.95 -4.39
C ARG A 44 0.89 -13.22 -3.98
N ASP A 45 1.80 -12.97 -4.91
CA ASP A 45 3.11 -12.34 -4.69
C ASP A 45 3.10 -10.82 -4.92
N THR A 46 1.91 -10.22 -5.01
CA THR A 46 1.74 -8.82 -5.37
C THR A 46 0.96 -8.06 -4.30
N VAL A 47 1.44 -6.86 -3.95
CA VAL A 47 0.65 -5.84 -3.25
C VAL A 47 0.01 -4.94 -4.27
N TRP A 48 -1.29 -4.70 -4.15
CA TRP A 48 -1.98 -3.68 -4.93
C TRP A 48 -2.45 -2.56 -4.02
N VAL A 49 -2.41 -1.33 -4.54
CA VAL A 49 -2.76 -0.11 -3.82
C VAL A 49 -3.62 0.75 -4.70
N TYR A 50 -4.77 1.19 -4.19
CA TYR A 50 -5.64 2.12 -4.87
C TYR A 50 -5.46 3.53 -4.34
N ASP A 51 -5.03 4.41 -5.22
CA ASP A 51 -5.02 5.85 -5.04
C ASP A 51 -6.34 6.45 -5.53
N GLY A 52 -7.10 7.05 -4.61
CA GLY A 52 -8.40 7.65 -4.91
C GLY A 52 -8.32 8.99 -5.61
N SER A 53 -7.24 9.75 -5.40
CA SER A 53 -7.04 11.07 -6.02
C SER A 53 -6.51 10.94 -7.43
N LEU A 54 -5.68 9.93 -7.70
CA LEU A 54 -5.12 9.66 -9.02
C LEU A 54 -5.93 8.64 -9.84
N TYR A 55 -7.00 8.08 -9.25
CA TYR A 55 -7.79 6.99 -9.81
C TYR A 55 -6.89 5.88 -10.36
N ARG A 56 -5.94 5.43 -9.53
CA ARG A 56 -4.82 4.59 -9.98
C ARG A 56 -4.65 3.39 -9.07
N LEU A 57 -4.57 2.21 -9.68
CA LEU A 57 -4.04 1.01 -9.03
C LEU A 57 -2.54 0.91 -9.28
N THR A 58 -1.77 0.77 -8.22
CA THR A 58 -0.32 0.55 -8.25
C THR A 58 -0.02 -0.84 -7.70
N PHE A 59 0.87 -1.58 -8.37
CA PHE A 59 1.24 -2.94 -8.01
C PHE A 59 2.72 -3.03 -7.64
N PHE A 60 3.04 -3.75 -6.57
CA PHE A 60 4.41 -4.00 -6.08
C PHE A 60 4.65 -5.48 -5.88
N SER A 61 5.88 -5.94 -6.08
CA SER A 61 6.31 -7.28 -5.68
C SER A 61 6.40 -7.36 -4.16
N ILE A 62 5.79 -8.37 -3.56
CA ILE A 62 5.98 -8.67 -2.13
C ILE A 62 7.41 -9.13 -1.87
N ALA A 63 7.98 -9.94 -2.77
CA ALA A 63 9.30 -10.53 -2.60
C ALA A 63 10.41 -9.47 -2.61
N THR A 64 10.30 -8.47 -3.48
CA THR A 64 11.37 -7.47 -3.67
C THR A 64 11.00 -6.06 -3.22
N GLY A 65 9.73 -5.78 -2.92
CA GLY A 65 9.22 -4.43 -2.64
C GLY A 65 9.24 -3.49 -3.85
N LYS A 66 9.53 -3.98 -5.05
CA LYS A 66 9.70 -3.12 -6.25
C LYS A 66 8.36 -2.79 -6.89
N TYR A 67 8.23 -1.56 -7.39
CA TYR A 67 7.13 -1.17 -8.28
C TYR A 67 7.13 -2.07 -9.51
N LEU A 68 5.96 -2.62 -9.83
CA LEU A 68 5.75 -3.47 -11.00
C LEU A 68 5.08 -2.69 -12.13
N ARG A 69 3.92 -2.10 -11.84
CA ARG A 69 3.12 -1.33 -12.80
C ARG A 69 2.05 -0.51 -12.11
N SER A 70 1.41 0.36 -12.88
CA SER A 70 0.18 1.03 -12.49
C SER A 70 -0.84 1.03 -13.62
N VAL A 71 -2.11 1.08 -13.23
CA VAL A 71 -3.26 1.06 -14.14
C VAL A 71 -4.24 2.13 -13.70
N ARG A 72 -4.72 2.95 -14.62
CA ARG A 72 -5.82 3.88 -14.33
C ARG A 72 -7.13 3.12 -14.20
N VAL A 73 -7.91 3.47 -13.20
CA VAL A 73 -9.22 2.92 -12.93
C VAL A 73 -10.24 3.98 -13.29
N ASP A 74 -11.17 3.65 -14.18
CA ASP A 74 -12.31 4.52 -14.39
C ASP A 74 -13.26 4.37 -13.19
N PRO A 75 -13.55 5.44 -12.42
CA PRO A 75 -14.46 5.36 -11.29
C PRO A 75 -15.87 4.86 -11.66
N GLY A 76 -16.31 5.00 -12.92
CA GLY A 76 -17.57 4.47 -13.42
C GLY A 76 -17.56 2.98 -13.75
N ALA A 77 -16.40 2.39 -14.06
CA ALA A 77 -16.26 0.97 -14.40
C ALA A 77 -15.97 0.07 -13.18
N GLY A 78 -15.58 0.69 -12.06
CA GLY A 78 -15.18 -0.01 -10.83
C GLY A 78 -13.82 -0.71 -10.95
N PHE A 79 -13.48 -1.53 -9.96
CA PHE A 79 -12.16 -2.16 -9.91
C PHE A 79 -11.96 -3.26 -10.98
N PRO A 80 -10.75 -3.37 -11.57
CA PRO A 80 -10.45 -4.40 -12.56
C PRO A 80 -10.52 -5.81 -11.94
N PRO A 81 -10.80 -6.85 -12.74
CA PRO A 81 -10.95 -8.23 -12.26
C PRO A 81 -9.71 -8.76 -11.51
N THR A 82 -8.50 -8.29 -11.85
CA THR A 82 -7.23 -8.72 -11.24
C THR A 82 -7.13 -8.44 -9.73
N VAL A 83 -7.94 -7.53 -9.20
CA VAL A 83 -8.06 -7.27 -7.76
C VAL A 83 -9.35 -7.84 -7.15
N ARG A 84 -10.33 -8.24 -7.98
CA ARG A 84 -11.54 -8.92 -7.51
C ARG A 84 -11.17 -10.35 -7.11
N GLY A 85 -11.15 -10.61 -5.81
CA GLY A 85 -10.77 -11.91 -5.23
C GLY A 85 -9.54 -11.90 -4.32
N SER A 86 -8.95 -10.72 -4.05
CA SER A 86 -7.87 -10.63 -3.07
C SER A 86 -8.36 -10.98 -1.67
N SER A 87 -7.82 -12.04 -1.07
CA SER A 87 -8.13 -12.50 0.29
C SER A 87 -7.36 -11.75 1.39
N GLY A 88 -6.34 -10.97 1.03
CA GLY A 88 -5.51 -10.23 1.97
C GLY A 88 -6.14 -8.91 2.41
N ARG A 89 -6.51 -8.80 3.69
CA ARG A 89 -6.92 -7.54 4.35
C ARG A 89 -5.67 -6.73 4.72
N ILE A 90 -5.51 -5.52 4.18
CA ILE A 90 -4.60 -4.52 4.78
C ILE A 90 -5.25 -4.03 6.08
N ARG A 91 -4.52 -4.10 7.19
CA ARG A 91 -4.94 -3.41 8.42
C ARG A 91 -4.51 -1.95 8.33
N TRP A 92 -5.43 -1.03 8.53
CA TRP A 92 -5.11 0.39 8.64
C TRP A 92 -4.70 0.66 10.09
N CYS A 93 -3.50 1.19 10.30
CA CYS A 93 -3.15 1.77 11.58
C CYS A 93 -3.49 3.26 11.54
N SER A 94 -4.47 3.68 12.34
CA SER A 94 -4.65 5.07 12.72
C SER A 94 -3.57 5.41 13.75
N GLY A 95 -2.59 6.24 13.37
CA GLY A 95 -1.64 6.91 14.26
C GLY A 95 -0.99 6.03 15.34
N ALA A 96 0.18 5.48 15.07
CA ALA A 96 1.14 5.22 16.13
C ALA A 96 2.19 6.33 16.05
N THR A 97 2.06 7.30 16.95
CA THR A 97 3.18 8.17 17.36
C THR A 97 4.40 7.27 17.53
N ALA A 98 5.48 7.58 16.82
CA ALA A 98 6.77 6.95 17.07
C ALA A 98 7.07 7.09 18.58
N PRO A 99 7.52 6.05 19.29
CA PRO A 99 8.07 6.29 20.63
C PRO A 99 9.21 7.30 20.48
N PRO A 100 9.30 8.33 21.34
CA PRO A 100 10.43 9.25 21.29
C PRO A 100 11.71 8.42 21.42
N GLU A 101 12.64 8.63 20.50
CA GLU A 101 13.97 8.05 20.59
C GLU A 101 14.57 8.47 21.93
N GLY A 102 15.25 7.52 22.57
CA GLY A 102 15.59 7.60 23.99
C GLY A 102 16.30 8.88 24.41
N SER A 103 16.17 9.19 25.69
CA SER A 103 17.21 9.90 26.41
C SER A 103 17.41 9.18 27.74
N SER A 104 18.70 8.96 28.02
CA SER A 104 19.29 8.30 29.18
C SER A 104 18.81 8.84 30.52
#